data_AF-A0A0N9DZH9-F1
#
_entry.id   AF-A0A0N9DZH9-F1
#
_cell.length_a   1.000
_cell.length_b   1.000
_cell.length_c   1.000
_cell.angle_alpha   90.00
_cell.angle_beta   90.00
_cell.angle_gamma   90.00
#
_symmetry.space_group_name_H-M   'P 1'
#
loop_
_entity.id
_entity.type
_entity.pdbx_description
1 polymer ?
#
loop_
_entity_poly.entity_id
_entity_poly.type
_entity_poly.pdbx_seq_one_letter_code
_entity_poly.pdbx_strand_id
1 'polypeptide(L)'
;MDRLSRLVGEDWNTLKKMIRQKDIRVVAVNVPTTWLASGHNDFDSRMFSAINDMLLDMLAAVARRDYEQRRERQQQGIARAKREGKYKGRQVNQSRYDAINRLIASGSSWSQIQKVLGCSRATISKAVKQRATGKVSTEQEEYE
;
A
#
# COMPACT_ATOMS: atom_id res chain seq x y z
N MET A 1 -19.07 -2.89 1.34
CA MET A 1 -18.50 -3.18 2.68
C MET A 1 -16.99 -2.93 2.74
N ASP A 2 -16.13 -3.62 1.98
CA ASP A 2 -14.65 -3.47 2.05
C ASP A 2 -14.09 -2.06 1.72
N ARG A 3 -14.86 -1.21 1.05
CA ARG A 3 -14.44 0.17 0.74
C ARG A 3 -14.71 1.16 1.86
N LEU A 4 -15.65 0.86 2.77
CA LEU A 4 -15.96 1.70 3.93
C LEU A 4 -15.00 1.43 5.09
N SER A 5 -14.50 0.21 5.21
CA SER A 5 -13.54 -0.21 6.25
C SER A 5 -12.14 0.41 6.12
N ARG A 6 -11.85 1.10 5.01
CA ARG A 6 -10.57 1.76 4.76
C ARG A 6 -10.56 3.25 5.09
N LEU A 7 -11.74 3.83 5.37
CA LEU A 7 -11.86 5.24 5.68
C LEU A 7 -11.36 5.51 7.10
N VAL A 8 -10.67 6.63 7.28
CA VAL A 8 -10.26 7.11 8.60
C VAL A 8 -11.52 7.50 9.38
N GLY A 9 -11.51 7.42 10.71
CA GLY A 9 -12.70 7.71 11.53
C GLY A 9 -13.32 9.09 11.26
N GLU A 10 -12.52 10.07 10.85
CA GLU A 10 -12.97 11.40 10.44
C GLU A 10 -13.69 11.40 9.08
N ASP A 11 -13.17 10.65 8.10
CA ASP A 11 -13.79 10.47 6.79
C ASP A 11 -15.12 9.71 6.91
N TRP A 12 -15.19 8.73 7.81
CA TRP A 12 -16.41 7.99 8.13
C TRP A 12 -17.50 8.91 8.67
N ASN A 13 -17.15 9.78 9.64
CA ASN A 13 -18.08 10.75 10.18
C ASN A 13 -18.57 11.75 9.13
N THR A 14 -17.68 12.16 8.22
CA THR A 14 -18.02 13.04 7.10
C THR A 14 -18.97 12.35 6.13
N LEU A 15 -18.71 11.09 5.79
CA LEU A 15 -19.59 10.27 4.96
C LEU A 15 -20.96 10.07 5.61
N LYS A 16 -21.01 9.76 6.91
CA LYS A 16 -22.26 9.62 7.67
C LYS A 16 -23.09 10.90 7.66
N LYS A 17 -22.44 12.07 7.81
CA LYS A 17 -23.10 13.37 7.69
C LYS A 17 -23.67 13.59 6.28
N MET A 18 -22.90 13.29 5.24
CA MET A 18 -23.35 13.44 3.85
C MET A 18 -24.53 12.52 3.50
N ILE A 19 -24.51 11.27 3.98
CA ILE A 19 -25.59 10.30 3.77
C ILE A 19 -26.88 10.78 4.45
N ARG A 20 -26.78 11.24 5.70
CA ARG A 20 -27.93 11.79 6.45
C ARG A 20 -28.49 13.06 5.82
N GLN A 21 -27.63 13.97 5.36
CA GLN A 21 -28.06 15.21 4.72
C GLN A 21 -28.82 14.98 3.42
N LYS A 22 -28.49 13.92 2.69
CA LYS A 22 -29.09 13.59 1.39
C LYS A 22 -30.23 12.56 1.49
N ASP A 23 -30.61 12.17 2.70
CA ASP A 23 -31.61 11.14 2.99
C ASP A 23 -31.39 9.83 2.18
N ILE A 24 -30.12 9.45 2.01
CA ILE A 24 -29.74 8.28 1.22
C ILE A 24 -29.80 7.04 2.11
N ARG A 25 -30.59 6.04 1.71
CA ARG A 25 -30.66 4.75 2.39
C ARG A 25 -29.55 3.82 1.88
N VAL A 26 -28.63 3.43 2.75
CA VAL A 26 -27.61 2.42 2.43
C VAL A 26 -28.20 1.03 2.63
N VAL A 27 -28.33 0.26 1.54
CA VAL A 27 -28.83 -1.12 1.56
C VAL A 27 -27.69 -2.07 1.25
N ALA A 28 -27.41 -3.01 2.16
CA ALA A 28 -26.46 -4.09 1.90
C ALA A 28 -27.21 -5.26 1.26
N VAL A 29 -26.79 -5.68 0.05
CA VAL A 29 -27.42 -6.75 -0.75
C VAL A 29 -27.47 -8.11 -0.04
N ASN A 30 -26.64 -8.32 0.99
CA ASN A 30 -26.54 -9.60 1.69
C ASN A 30 -27.08 -9.56 3.14
N VAL A 31 -27.71 -8.46 3.57
CA VAL A 31 -28.26 -8.31 4.93
C VAL A 31 -29.80 -8.19 4.83
N PRO A 32 -30.56 -9.28 5.07
CA PRO A 32 -31.99 -9.35 4.76
C PRO A 32 -32.89 -8.33 5.43
N THR A 33 -32.47 -7.86 6.60
CA THR A 33 -33.18 -6.81 7.33
C THR A 33 -33.18 -5.46 6.60
N THR A 34 -32.27 -5.22 5.65
CA THR A 34 -32.07 -3.90 5.03
C THR A 34 -33.01 -3.63 3.85
N TRP A 35 -33.52 -4.67 3.17
CA TRP A 35 -34.51 -4.53 2.09
C TRP A 35 -35.95 -4.81 2.53
N LEU A 36 -36.16 -5.55 3.63
CA LEU A 36 -37.49 -5.80 4.18
C LEU A 36 -38.19 -4.51 4.67
N ALA A 37 -37.42 -3.44 4.92
CA ALA A 37 -37.92 -2.10 5.29
C ALA A 37 -38.69 -1.37 4.18
N SER A 38 -38.93 -2.01 3.03
CA SER A 38 -39.64 -1.42 1.88
C SER A 38 -41.16 -1.62 1.95
N GLY A 39 -41.67 -2.25 3.02
CA GLY A 39 -43.03 -2.80 3.06
C GLY A 39 -44.09 -2.03 3.85
N HIS A 40 -43.86 -1.62 5.10
CA HIS A 40 -44.96 -1.17 5.97
C HIS A 40 -44.52 -0.15 7.04
N ASN A 41 -45.43 0.77 7.39
CA ASN A 41 -45.50 1.69 8.55
C ASN A 41 -44.29 2.61 8.88
N ASP A 42 -44.58 3.88 9.22
CA ASP A 42 -43.60 4.89 9.66
C ASP A 42 -42.76 4.44 10.86
N PHE A 43 -43.34 3.61 11.75
CA PHE A 43 -42.65 3.05 12.91
C PHE A 43 -41.51 2.11 12.50
N ASP A 44 -41.80 1.18 11.59
CA ASP A 44 -40.82 0.19 11.13
C ASP A 44 -39.69 0.89 10.36
N SER A 45 -40.00 1.89 9.54
CA SER A 45 -39.00 2.71 8.83
C SER A 45 -37.99 3.37 9.78
N ARG A 46 -38.47 3.96 10.90
CA ARG A 46 -37.60 4.59 11.91
C ARG A 46 -36.77 3.56 12.68
N MET A 47 -37.36 2.40 12.99
CA MET A 47 -36.65 1.30 13.65
C MET A 47 -35.54 0.73 12.75
N PHE A 48 -35.83 0.47 11.48
CA PHE A 48 -34.85 -0.01 10.51
C PHE A 48 -33.73 1.00 10.24
N SER A 49 -34.05 2.29 10.21
CA SER A 49 -33.04 3.35 10.11
C SER A 49 -32.09 3.35 11.31
N ALA A 50 -32.61 3.22 12.53
CA ALA A 50 -31.79 3.16 13.75
C ALA A 50 -30.90 1.91 13.79
N ILE A 51 -31.44 0.75 13.39
CA ILE A 51 -30.67 -0.51 13.31
C ILE A 51 -29.56 -0.38 12.27
N ASN A 52 -29.83 0.20 11.10
CA ASN A 52 -28.82 0.41 10.06
C ASN A 52 -27.71 1.35 10.54
N ASP A 53 -28.06 2.46 11.18
CA ASP A 53 -27.08 3.38 11.75
C ASP A 53 -26.17 2.69 12.79
N MET A 54 -26.76 1.88 13.69
CA MET A 54 -25.99 1.11 14.67
C MET A 54 -25.09 0.05 14.01
N LEU A 55 -25.58 -0.65 12.99
CA LEU A 55 -24.79 -1.63 12.25
C LEU A 55 -23.60 -0.97 11.56
N LEU A 56 -23.83 0.19 10.92
CA LEU A 56 -22.78 0.96 10.27
C LEU A 56 -21.74 1.46 11.28
N ASP A 57 -22.16 1.91 12.47
CA ASP A 57 -21.24 2.32 13.54
C ASP A 57 -20.42 1.15 14.09
N MET A 58 -21.04 -0.01 14.29
CA MET A 58 -20.35 -1.23 14.72
C MET A 58 -19.30 -1.67 13.69
N LEU A 59 -19.66 -1.66 12.41
CA LEU A 59 -18.75 -2.02 11.32
C LEU A 59 -17.57 -1.05 11.22
N ALA A 60 -17.81 0.26 11.41
CA ALA A 60 -16.76 1.26 11.45
C ALA A 60 -15.79 1.02 12.63
N ALA A 61 -16.32 0.70 13.81
CA ALA A 61 -15.50 0.39 14.98
C ALA A 61 -14.63 -0.86 14.78
N VAL A 62 -15.20 -1.95 14.25
CA VAL A 62 -14.47 -3.19 13.96
C VAL A 62 -13.39 -2.94 12.90
N ALA A 63 -13.73 -2.24 11.81
CA ALA A 63 -12.78 -1.90 10.75
C ALA A 63 -11.57 -1.11 11.27
N ARG A 64 -11.81 -0.15 12.17
CA ARG A 64 -10.75 0.65 12.80
C ARG A 64 -9.84 -0.20 13.69
N ARG A 65 -10.41 -1.04 14.55
CA ARG A 65 -9.63 -1.96 15.39
C ARG A 65 -8.74 -2.87 14.54
N ASP A 66 -9.30 -3.43 13.47
CA ASP A 66 -8.59 -4.26 12.51
C ASP A 66 -7.43 -3.53 11.83
N TYR A 67 -7.64 -2.26 11.45
CA TYR A 67 -6.59 -1.41 10.85
C TYR A 67 -5.45 -1.16 11.83
N GLU A 68 -5.77 -0.74 13.05
CA GLU A 68 -4.80 -0.48 14.12
C GLU A 68 -3.98 -1.74 14.43
N GLN A 69 -4.65 -2.89 14.58
CA GLN A 69 -3.99 -4.16 14.84
C GLN A 69 -3.08 -4.62 13.68
N ARG A 70 -3.46 -4.36 12.42
CA ARG A 70 -2.58 -4.64 11.26
C ARG A 70 -1.35 -3.75 11.27
N ARG A 71 -1.50 -2.46 11.60
CA ARG A 71 -0.39 -1.50 11.70
C ARG A 71 0.60 -1.89 12.80
N GLU A 72 0.11 -2.27 13.98
CA GLU A 72 0.95 -2.74 15.09
C GLU A 72 1.74 -3.99 14.70
N ARG A 73 1.05 -5.01 14.13
CA ARG A 73 1.72 -6.24 13.65
C ARG A 73 2.76 -5.95 12.57
N GLN A 74 2.46 -5.03 11.65
CA GLN A 74 3.42 -4.61 10.63
C GLN A 74 4.64 -3.93 11.25
N GLN A 75 4.44 -3.03 12.23
CA GLN A 75 5.54 -2.37 12.94
C GLN A 75 6.42 -3.38 13.69
N GLN A 76 5.81 -4.33 14.40
CA GLN A 76 6.53 -5.42 15.07
C GLN A 76 7.33 -6.27 14.07
N GLY A 77 6.72 -6.62 12.93
CA GLY A 77 7.38 -7.35 11.85
C GLY A 77 8.57 -6.59 11.26
N ILE A 78 8.40 -5.29 10.99
CA ILE A 78 9.47 -4.42 10.50
C ILE A 78 10.60 -4.34 11.54
N ALA A 79 10.28 -4.14 12.82
CA ALA A 79 11.27 -4.05 13.89
C ALA A 79 12.08 -5.35 14.02
N ARG A 80 11.41 -6.51 13.93
CA ARG A 80 12.08 -7.81 13.90
C ARG A 80 12.97 -7.97 12.68
N ALA A 81 12.47 -7.71 11.48
CA ALA A 81 13.25 -7.83 10.25
C ALA A 81 14.42 -6.82 10.17
N LYS A 82 14.29 -5.64 10.80
CA LYS A 82 15.40 -4.68 10.97
C LYS A 82 16.49 -5.23 11.89
N ARG A 83 16.11 -5.83 13.04
CA ARG A 83 17.08 -6.48 13.95
C ARG A 83 17.79 -7.67 13.29
N GLU A 84 17.06 -8.44 12.49
CA GLU A 84 17.61 -9.56 11.70
C GLU A 84 18.37 -9.11 10.44
N GLY A 85 18.52 -7.80 10.19
CA GLY A 85 19.29 -7.27 9.04
C GLY A 85 18.69 -7.53 7.65
N LYS A 86 17.43 -7.97 7.56
CA LYS A 86 16.77 -8.34 6.29
C LYS A 86 16.54 -7.14 5.35
N TYR A 87 16.42 -5.93 5.89
CA TYR A 87 16.24 -4.72 5.09
C TYR A 87 17.58 -4.23 4.51
N LYS A 88 17.98 -4.81 3.38
CA LYS A 88 19.20 -4.41 2.64
C LYS A 88 19.00 -3.20 1.71
N GLY A 89 17.79 -2.62 1.66
CA GLY A 89 17.44 -1.54 0.75
C GLY A 89 17.38 -1.97 -0.73
N ARG A 90 17.31 -1.00 -1.64
CA ARG A 90 17.30 -1.27 -3.09
C ARG A 90 18.67 -1.80 -3.52
N GLN A 91 18.72 -3.08 -3.89
CA GLN A 91 19.93 -3.68 -4.42
C GLN A 91 20.31 -3.09 -5.78
N VAL A 92 21.61 -3.00 -6.01
CA VAL A 92 22.16 -2.58 -7.30
C VAL A 92 21.91 -3.69 -8.32
N ASN A 93 21.48 -3.31 -9.52
CA ASN A 93 21.43 -4.23 -10.64
C ASN A 93 22.84 -4.39 -11.23
N GLN A 94 23.52 -5.48 -10.85
CA GLN A 94 24.91 -5.70 -11.22
C GLN A 94 25.11 -5.85 -12.72
N SER A 95 24.24 -6.61 -13.41
CA SER A 95 24.37 -6.78 -14.87
C SER A 95 24.30 -5.46 -15.63
N ARG A 96 23.48 -4.51 -15.16
CA ARG A 96 23.43 -3.15 -15.72
C ARG A 96 24.72 -2.38 -15.46
N TYR A 97 25.33 -2.52 -14.28
CA TYR A 97 26.56 -1.84 -13.93
C TYR A 97 27.74 -2.41 -14.72
N ASP A 98 27.77 -3.72 -14.94
CA ASP A 98 28.76 -4.39 -15.79
C ASP A 98 28.66 -3.92 -17.24
N ALA A 99 27.45 -3.83 -17.79
CA ALA A 99 27.22 -3.30 -19.13
C ALA A 99 27.71 -1.85 -19.27
N ILE A 100 27.43 -1.00 -18.27
CA ILE A 100 27.95 0.38 -18.23
C ILE A 100 29.47 0.38 -18.20
N ASN A 101 30.08 -0.42 -17.32
CA ASN A 101 31.54 -0.49 -17.17
C ASN A 101 32.24 -0.98 -18.44
N ARG A 102 31.65 -1.94 -19.16
CA ARG A 102 32.15 -2.43 -20.46
C ARG A 102 32.11 -1.32 -21.52
N LEU A 103 31.00 -0.58 -21.62
CA LEU A 103 30.88 0.53 -22.58
C LEU A 103 31.83 1.69 -22.28
N ILE A 104 32.08 1.96 -21.00
CA ILE A 104 33.10 2.93 -20.59
C ILE A 104 34.49 2.43 -20.98
N ALA A 105 34.80 1.14 -20.77
CA ALA A 105 36.08 0.55 -21.15
C ALA A 105 36.31 0.57 -22.67
N SER A 106 35.24 0.45 -23.48
CA SER A 106 35.31 0.60 -24.94
C SER A 106 35.34 2.07 -25.40
N GLY A 107 35.49 3.04 -24.50
CA GLY A 107 35.63 4.46 -24.83
C GLY A 107 34.33 5.19 -25.20
N SER A 108 33.15 4.62 -24.93
CA SER A 108 31.88 5.29 -25.24
C SER A 108 31.61 6.50 -24.32
N SER A 109 31.11 7.58 -24.91
CA SER A 109 30.72 8.78 -24.16
C SER A 109 29.51 8.50 -23.26
N TRP A 110 29.38 9.25 -22.16
CA TRP A 110 28.28 9.08 -21.21
C TRP A 110 26.92 9.27 -21.89
N SER A 111 26.79 10.25 -22.78
CA SER A 111 25.55 10.50 -23.52
C SER A 111 25.15 9.32 -24.41
N GLN A 112 26.13 8.63 -24.99
CA GLN A 112 25.88 7.44 -25.80
C GLN A 112 25.45 6.25 -24.93
N ILE A 113 26.07 6.05 -23.78
CA ILE A 113 25.69 5.01 -22.80
C ILE A 113 24.26 5.24 -22.30
N GLN A 114 23.87 6.50 -22.03
CA GLN A 114 22.51 6.83 -21.63
C GLN A 114 21.48 6.44 -22.71
N LYS A 115 21.79 6.70 -23.98
CA LYS A 115 20.92 6.36 -25.12
C LYS A 115 20.82 4.84 -25.32
N VAL A 116 21.94 4.12 -25.26
CA VAL A 116 22.00 2.67 -25.52
C VAL A 116 21.37 1.86 -24.39
N LEU A 117 21.65 2.21 -23.12
CA LEU A 117 21.19 1.45 -21.95
C LEU A 117 19.95 2.03 -21.26
N GLY A 118 19.42 3.15 -21.75
CA GLY A 118 18.25 3.83 -21.18
C GLY A 118 18.43 4.17 -19.70
N CYS A 119 19.59 4.70 -19.31
CA CYS A 119 19.93 5.00 -17.92
C CYS A 119 20.27 6.49 -17.70
N SER A 120 20.10 6.98 -16.48
CA SER A 120 20.45 8.36 -16.11
C SER A 120 21.95 8.51 -15.85
N ARG A 121 22.48 9.74 -16.00
CA ARG A 121 23.88 10.07 -15.66
C ARG A 121 24.24 9.67 -14.22
N ALA A 122 23.28 9.78 -13.30
CA ALA A 122 23.46 9.38 -11.91
C ALA A 122 23.73 7.88 -11.76
N THR A 123 23.08 7.03 -12.56
CA THR A 123 23.32 5.58 -12.57
C THR A 123 24.71 5.25 -13.11
N ILE A 124 25.16 5.94 -14.16
CA ILE A 124 26.51 5.79 -14.72
C ILE A 124 27.58 6.19 -13.68
N SER A 125 27.40 7.35 -13.05
CA SER A 125 28.29 7.83 -11.99
C SER A 125 28.38 6.84 -10.80
N LYS A 126 27.25 6.27 -10.37
CA LYS A 126 27.22 5.25 -9.32
C LYS A 126 27.95 3.97 -9.74
N ALA A 127 27.81 3.52 -10.99
CA ALA A 127 28.50 2.34 -11.50
C ALA A 127 30.03 2.52 -11.53
N VAL A 128 30.50 3.69 -12.00
CA VAL A 128 31.93 4.05 -11.99
C VAL A 128 32.48 4.12 -10.57
N LYS A 129 31.74 4.76 -9.65
CA LYS A 129 32.14 4.87 -8.25
C LYS A 129 32.22 3.50 -7.57
N GLN A 130 31.24 2.63 -7.82
CA GLN A 130 31.23 1.26 -7.29
C GLN A 130 32.44 0.47 -7.78
N ARG A 131 32.75 0.55 -9.08
CA ARG A 131 33.95 -0.05 -9.68
C ARG A 131 35.24 0.45 -9.00
N ALA A 132 35.36 1.75 -8.76
CA ALA A 132 36.52 2.33 -8.09
C ALA A 132 36.66 1.91 -6.62
N THR A 133 35.55 1.64 -5.93
CA THR A 133 35.55 1.21 -4.52
C THR A 133 35.75 -0.29 -4.30
N GLY A 134 35.91 -1.10 -5.35
CA GLY A 134 36.26 -2.54 -5.24
C GLY A 134 35.24 -3.44 -4.52
N LYS A 135 34.06 -2.94 -4.13
CA LYS A 135 33.00 -3.74 -3.51
C LYS A 135 32.23 -4.52 -4.58
N VAL A 136 32.79 -5.65 -4.99
CA VAL A 136 32.03 -6.73 -5.62
C VAL A 136 31.15 -7.33 -4.53
N SER A 137 29.84 -7.12 -4.59
CA SER A 137 28.90 -7.76 -3.68
C SER A 137 28.74 -9.22 -4.09
N THR A 138 29.61 -10.08 -3.58
CA THR A 138 29.49 -11.54 -3.64
C THR A 138 28.46 -11.95 -2.59
N GLU A 139 27.17 -11.84 -2.89
CA GLU A 139 26.08 -12.40 -2.07
C GLU A 139 24.95 -12.93 -2.98
N GLN A 140 25.32 -13.68 -4.01
CA GLN A 140 24.39 -14.44 -4.85
C GLN A 140 24.95 -15.84 -5.07
N GLU A 141 25.13 -16.63 -4.01
CA GLU A 141 25.41 -18.08 -4.08
C GLU A 141 25.37 -18.68 -2.67
N GLU A 142 24.17 -18.86 -2.09
CA GLU A 142 23.92 -19.88 -1.06
C GLU A 142 22.41 -19.95 -0.79
N TYR A 143 21.73 -20.86 -1.48
CA TYR A 143 20.48 -21.55 -1.09
C TYR A 143 20.22 -22.60 -2.19
N GLU A 144 20.93 -23.73 -2.10
CA GLU A 144 20.38 -25.03 -2.49
C GLU A 144 19.53 -25.56 -1.32
#